data_AF-A0A835SRR9-F1
#
_entry.id   AF-A0A835SRR9-F1
#
_cell.length_a   1.000
_cell.length_b   1.000
_cell.length_c   1.000
_cell.angle_alpha   90.00
_cell.angle_beta   90.00
_cell.angle_gamma   90.00
#
_symmetry.space_group_name_H-M   'P 1'
#
loop_
_entity.id
_entity.type
_entity.pdbx_description
1 polymer ?
#
loop_
_entity_poly.entity_id
_entity_poly.type
_entity_poly.pdbx_seq_one_letter_code
_entity_poly.pdbx_strand_id
1 'polypeptide(L)'
;MSSILLKRQIAHGAGLHSRTARDCCSAVSIIARPRVTGVSTAWAAGKTQTHRAAPRGHASAVPDAAAARLDGARVTQYRATELLAKLLEASDPTGVARQHVEALTEDFFMTASTYLTIARKEGNVEVAGRLERALSAAWTVKQATLRPELQLLNGLVRAESDAARRQMYVNGGSDLVDTLCMNDRWFFSMLERMTNDVERQPPNPGKAQLLTRLRSIKKEADALEKQAARQQDKGQMGEAQ
;
A
#
# COMPACT_ATOMS: atom_id res chain seq x y z
N MET A 1 16.83 -51.51 15.79
CA MET A 1 16.12 -52.21 16.88
C MET A 1 15.52 -51.16 17.79
N SER A 2 14.32 -51.38 18.35
CA SER A 2 13.52 -50.43 19.17
C SER A 2 13.06 -49.17 18.38
N SER A 3 11.79 -48.95 18.00
CA SER A 3 10.48 -49.34 18.58
C SER A 3 10.27 -48.73 19.99
N ILE A 4 9.12 -48.15 20.39
CA ILE A 4 7.77 -48.15 19.77
C ILE A 4 6.82 -47.10 20.41
N LEU A 5 5.75 -46.70 19.69
CA LEU A 5 4.44 -46.13 20.12
C LEU A 5 4.29 -45.01 21.19
N LEU A 6 3.57 -43.96 20.80
CA LEU A 6 2.33 -43.57 21.52
C LEU A 6 1.20 -43.17 20.54
N LYS A 7 0.12 -43.97 20.50
CA LYS A 7 -1.18 -43.66 19.85
C LYS A 7 -2.02 -42.82 20.82
N ARG A 8 -2.81 -41.80 20.44
CA ARG A 8 -3.95 -41.72 19.48
C ARG A 8 -5.26 -42.36 20.01
N GLN A 9 -6.16 -41.52 20.55
CA GLN A 9 -7.60 -41.74 20.78
C GLN A 9 -8.22 -40.31 20.86
N ILE A 10 -9.20 -39.82 20.07
CA ILE A 10 -10.42 -40.37 19.43
C ILE A 10 -11.42 -40.84 20.52
N ALA A 11 -12.71 -40.50 20.61
CA ALA A 11 -13.70 -39.84 19.73
C ALA A 11 -14.62 -38.91 20.58
N HIS A 12 -15.74 -38.30 20.14
CA HIS A 12 -16.43 -38.12 18.84
C HIS A 12 -17.31 -36.85 18.95
N GLY A 13 -17.93 -36.37 17.85
CA GLY A 13 -18.91 -35.27 17.90
C GLY A 13 -19.41 -34.81 16.54
N ALA A 14 -20.20 -35.63 15.84
CA ALA A 14 -20.78 -35.27 14.54
C ALA A 14 -21.92 -34.26 14.71
N GLY A 15 -21.90 -33.19 13.91
CA GLY A 15 -22.93 -32.14 13.91
C GLY A 15 -23.11 -31.55 12.52
N LEU A 16 -23.91 -32.22 11.67
CA LEU A 16 -24.31 -31.69 10.36
C LEU A 16 -25.08 -30.37 10.53
N HIS A 17 -24.51 -29.26 10.08
CA HIS A 17 -25.27 -28.05 9.74
C HIS A 17 -24.74 -27.44 8.44
N SER A 18 -25.11 -28.07 7.33
CA SER A 18 -25.01 -27.50 5.99
C SER A 18 -25.98 -26.31 5.87
N ARG A 19 -25.54 -25.11 6.23
CA ARG A 19 -26.29 -23.86 6.00
C ARG A 19 -25.44 -22.81 5.28
N THR A 20 -25.62 -22.77 3.97
CA THR A 20 -25.74 -21.56 3.14
C THR A 20 -25.03 -20.29 3.63
N ALA A 21 -23.92 -19.97 2.97
CA ALA A 21 -23.39 -18.61 2.85
C ALA A 21 -22.99 -18.31 1.38
N ARG A 22 -23.89 -18.65 0.45
CA ARG A 22 -24.07 -17.84 -0.77
C ARG A 22 -25.09 -16.75 -0.42
N ASP A 23 -25.06 -15.65 -1.17
CA ASP A 23 -25.90 -14.45 -1.01
C ASP A 23 -25.64 -13.59 0.24
N CYS A 24 -24.64 -12.70 0.12
CA CYS A 24 -24.58 -11.45 0.88
C CYS A 24 -23.61 -10.43 0.23
N CYS A 25 -23.89 -10.00 -1.02
CA CYS A 25 -23.43 -8.70 -1.58
C CYS A 25 -23.99 -8.40 -3.00
N SER A 26 -25.30 -8.58 -3.22
CA SER A 26 -26.00 -8.06 -4.40
C SER A 26 -27.07 -7.06 -3.96
N ALA A 27 -26.68 -5.81 -3.69
CA ALA A 27 -27.62 -4.72 -3.45
C ALA A 27 -26.99 -3.34 -3.73
N VAL A 28 -27.72 -2.54 -4.52
CA VAL A 28 -27.61 -1.07 -4.65
C VAL A 28 -26.29 -0.48 -5.21
N SER A 29 -26.30 -0.25 -6.53
CA SER A 29 -26.16 1.11 -7.06
C SER A 29 -26.72 1.20 -8.49
N ILE A 30 -28.02 1.48 -8.58
CA ILE A 30 -28.65 1.94 -9.82
C ILE A 30 -28.18 3.38 -10.05
N ILE A 31 -27.15 3.57 -10.88
CA ILE A 31 -26.80 4.89 -11.41
C ILE A 31 -27.40 5.00 -12.80
N ALA A 32 -28.58 5.63 -12.87
CA ALA A 32 -29.20 6.00 -14.13
C ALA A 32 -28.25 6.93 -14.90
N ARG A 33 -27.81 6.51 -16.10
CA ARG A 33 -27.01 7.36 -16.98
C ARG A 33 -27.91 8.44 -17.59
N PRO A 34 -27.60 9.74 -17.46
CA PRO A 34 -28.31 10.77 -18.21
C PRO A 34 -28.05 10.59 -19.71
N ARG A 35 -29.13 10.55 -20.48
CA ARG A 35 -29.12 10.41 -21.94
C ARG A 35 -28.70 11.75 -22.56
N VAL A 36 -27.41 11.94 -22.81
CA VAL A 36 -26.89 13.16 -23.48
C VAL A 36 -27.30 13.14 -24.95
N THR A 37 -28.42 13.80 -25.26
CA THR A 37 -28.87 14.03 -26.64
C THR A 37 -28.26 15.32 -27.19
N GLY A 38 -27.49 15.19 -28.27
CA GLY A 38 -27.27 16.24 -29.27
C GLY A 38 -26.39 17.43 -28.86
N VAL A 39 -25.20 17.51 -29.46
CA VAL A 39 -24.58 18.80 -29.79
C VAL A 39 -24.36 18.83 -31.30
N SER A 40 -24.89 19.87 -31.94
CA SER A 40 -24.99 19.98 -33.39
C SER A 40 -23.66 20.44 -34.01
N THR A 41 -23.35 19.91 -35.20
CA THR A 41 -22.25 20.38 -36.04
C THR A 41 -22.60 21.72 -36.68
N ALA A 42 -21.87 22.78 -36.31
CA ALA A 42 -21.91 24.08 -36.98
C ALA A 42 -20.52 24.44 -37.53
N TRP A 43 -20.27 24.10 -38.80
CA TRP A 43 -19.12 24.61 -39.54
C TRP A 43 -19.40 26.06 -39.96
N ALA A 44 -18.69 27.02 -39.37
CA ALA A 44 -18.75 28.43 -39.76
C ALA A 44 -17.57 28.77 -40.67
N ALA A 45 -17.86 29.23 -41.89
CA ALA A 45 -16.85 29.51 -42.91
C ALA A 45 -16.28 30.94 -42.82
N GLY A 46 -14.99 31.07 -43.13
CA GLY A 46 -14.44 32.20 -43.86
C GLY A 46 -14.18 33.52 -43.11
N LYS A 47 -12.90 33.90 -43.08
CA LYS A 47 -12.46 35.26 -43.46
C LYS A 47 -10.95 35.25 -43.77
N THR A 48 -10.61 35.61 -45.00
CA THR A 48 -9.25 35.90 -45.45
C THR A 48 -8.77 37.18 -44.77
N GLN A 49 -7.61 37.12 -44.09
CA GLN A 49 -7.00 38.30 -43.47
C GLN A 49 -5.62 38.58 -44.08
N THR A 50 -5.43 39.82 -44.50
CA THR A 50 -4.31 40.28 -45.32
C THR A 50 -3.01 40.42 -44.52
N HIS A 51 -1.89 40.08 -45.16
CA HIS A 51 -0.56 40.17 -44.59
C HIS A 51 -0.14 41.62 -44.32
N ARG A 52 0.24 41.93 -43.08
CA ARG A 52 1.05 43.11 -42.73
C ARG A 52 2.33 42.64 -42.04
N ALA A 53 3.44 42.72 -42.76
CA ALA A 53 4.75 42.38 -42.21
C ALA A 53 5.24 43.46 -41.24
N ALA A 54 5.61 43.06 -40.03
CA ALA A 54 6.32 43.88 -39.05
C ALA A 54 7.57 43.12 -38.57
N PRO A 55 8.69 43.80 -38.29
CA PRO A 55 9.95 43.16 -37.95
C PRO A 55 9.85 42.46 -36.59
N ARG A 56 10.32 41.20 -36.54
CA ARG A 56 10.28 40.36 -35.35
C ARG A 56 11.40 40.75 -34.40
N GLY A 57 11.07 41.48 -33.32
CA GLY A 57 11.94 41.56 -32.16
C GLY A 57 12.10 40.16 -31.55
N HIS A 58 13.34 39.71 -31.36
CA HIS A 58 13.64 38.43 -30.70
C HIS A 58 13.39 38.55 -29.19
N ALA A 59 12.11 38.55 -28.81
CA ALA A 59 11.73 38.33 -27.41
C ALA A 59 12.21 36.93 -27.01
N SER A 60 13.14 36.86 -26.07
CA SER A 60 13.57 35.62 -25.44
C SER A 60 12.38 35.01 -24.72
N ALA A 61 11.73 34.03 -25.35
CA ALA A 61 10.58 33.34 -24.80
C ALA A 61 11.05 32.51 -23.60
N VAL A 62 10.84 33.06 -22.39
CA VAL A 62 11.05 32.33 -21.15
C VAL A 62 10.20 31.05 -21.22
N PRO A 63 10.81 29.85 -21.14
CA PRO A 63 10.05 28.61 -21.27
C PRO A 63 9.02 28.52 -20.14
N ASP A 64 7.78 28.27 -20.51
CA ASP A 64 6.65 28.22 -19.57
C ASP A 64 6.86 27.07 -18.57
N ALA A 65 6.98 27.43 -17.29
CA ALA A 65 7.13 26.47 -16.20
C ALA A 65 5.93 25.50 -16.09
N ALA A 66 4.75 25.87 -16.59
CA ALA A 66 3.60 24.97 -16.67
C ALA A 66 3.82 23.87 -17.73
N ALA A 67 4.36 24.22 -18.90
CA ALA A 67 4.69 23.24 -19.95
C ALA A 67 5.75 22.25 -19.47
N ALA A 68 6.84 22.73 -18.87
CA ALA A 68 7.90 21.88 -18.33
C ALA A 68 7.39 20.89 -17.25
N ARG A 69 6.42 21.29 -16.42
CA ARG A 69 5.77 20.40 -15.43
C ARG A 69 4.90 19.33 -16.08
N LEU A 70 4.16 19.66 -17.14
CA LEU A 70 3.33 18.71 -17.88
C LEU A 70 4.18 17.62 -18.55
N ASP A 71 5.32 18.01 -19.14
CA ASP A 71 6.23 17.05 -19.78
C ASP A 71 6.92 16.15 -18.74
N GLY A 72 7.32 16.69 -17.59
CA GLY A 72 7.81 15.89 -16.45
C GLY A 72 6.80 14.84 -15.98
N ALA A 73 5.53 15.24 -15.80
CA ALA A 73 4.46 14.32 -15.40
C ALA A 73 4.23 13.20 -16.44
N ARG A 74 4.21 13.54 -17.73
CA ARG A 74 4.08 12.57 -18.84
C ARG A 74 5.24 11.56 -18.85
N VAL A 75 6.47 12.03 -18.69
CA VAL A 75 7.66 11.15 -18.64
C VAL A 75 7.60 10.21 -17.44
N THR A 76 7.19 10.69 -16.27
CA THR A 76 7.03 9.84 -15.07
C THR A 76 5.93 8.79 -15.26
N GLN A 77 4.77 9.18 -15.80
CA GLN A 77 3.69 8.23 -16.10
C GLN A 77 4.14 7.18 -17.12
N TYR A 78 4.84 7.59 -18.19
CA TYR A 78 5.36 6.66 -19.20
C TYR A 78 6.30 5.62 -18.60
N ARG A 79 7.28 6.05 -17.79
CA ARG A 79 8.22 5.16 -17.09
C ARG A 79 7.51 4.20 -16.13
N ALA A 80 6.49 4.70 -15.40
CA ALA A 80 5.67 3.86 -14.52
C ALA A 80 4.91 2.79 -15.32
N THR A 81 4.33 3.13 -16.48
CA THR A 81 3.64 2.16 -17.35
C THR A 81 4.59 1.16 -18.00
N GLU A 82 5.79 1.59 -18.40
CA GLU A 82 6.81 0.73 -19.00
C GLU A 82 7.32 -0.32 -17.99
N LEU A 83 7.60 0.11 -16.75
CA LEU A 83 7.99 -0.82 -15.68
C LEU A 83 6.86 -1.78 -15.31
N LEU A 84 5.61 -1.31 -15.29
CA LEU A 84 4.45 -2.17 -15.04
C LEU A 84 4.29 -3.25 -16.12
N ALA A 85 4.48 -2.90 -17.39
CA ALA A 85 4.46 -3.87 -18.50
C ALA A 85 5.55 -4.94 -18.31
N LYS A 86 6.80 -4.53 -18.04
CA LYS A 86 7.91 -5.46 -17.76
C LYS A 86 7.60 -6.42 -16.61
N LEU A 87 6.98 -5.94 -15.53
CA LEU A 87 6.58 -6.77 -14.39
C LEU A 87 5.42 -7.73 -14.71
N LEU A 88 4.54 -7.40 -15.67
CA LEU A 88 3.43 -8.24 -16.10
C LEU A 88 3.85 -9.32 -17.11
N GLU A 89 4.89 -9.05 -17.91
CA GLU A 89 5.46 -9.97 -18.89
C GLU A 89 6.48 -10.94 -18.26
N ALA A 90 7.10 -10.56 -17.14
CA ALA A 90 8.12 -11.35 -16.47
C ALA A 90 7.61 -12.68 -15.89
N SER A 91 8.37 -13.75 -16.11
CA SER A 91 8.19 -15.03 -15.41
C SER A 91 8.58 -14.94 -13.92
N ASP A 92 9.61 -14.16 -13.59
CA ASP A 92 9.95 -13.73 -12.22
C ASP A 92 9.77 -12.20 -12.07
N PRO A 93 8.58 -11.72 -11.66
CA PRO A 93 8.37 -10.30 -11.37
C PRO A 93 9.19 -9.79 -10.17
N THR A 94 9.66 -10.68 -9.28
CA THR A 94 10.49 -10.29 -8.12
C THR A 94 11.93 -10.02 -8.54
N GLY A 95 12.45 -10.75 -9.53
CA GLY A 95 13.73 -10.49 -10.20
C GLY A 95 13.73 -9.14 -10.90
N VAL A 96 12.72 -8.87 -11.73
CA VAL A 96 12.57 -7.59 -12.45
C VAL A 96 12.37 -6.42 -11.47
N ALA A 97 11.57 -6.60 -10.41
CA ALA A 97 11.43 -5.59 -9.37
C ALA A 97 12.76 -5.26 -8.66
N ARG A 98 13.61 -6.26 -8.38
CA ARG A 98 14.96 -6.06 -7.80
C ARG A 98 15.88 -5.29 -8.74
N GLN A 99 15.84 -5.56 -10.04
CA GLN A 99 16.62 -4.83 -11.04
C GLN A 99 16.20 -3.35 -11.19
N HIS A 100 14.97 -3.00 -10.81
CA HIS A 100 14.39 -1.67 -10.99
C HIS A 100 13.95 -1.00 -9.68
N VAL A 101 14.58 -1.34 -8.55
CA VAL A 101 14.14 -0.90 -7.20
C VAL A 101 14.09 0.62 -7.00
N GLU A 102 14.92 1.39 -7.71
CA GLU A 102 14.90 2.86 -7.71
C GLU A 102 13.66 3.42 -8.43
N ALA A 103 13.22 2.76 -9.51
CA ALA A 103 12.05 3.15 -10.29
C ALA A 103 10.72 2.73 -9.62
N LEU A 104 10.77 1.94 -8.55
CA LEU A 104 9.64 1.67 -7.65
C LEU A 104 9.34 2.89 -6.76
N THR A 105 8.85 3.96 -7.37
CA THR A 105 8.46 5.23 -6.74
C THR A 105 6.99 5.25 -6.33
N GLU A 106 6.57 6.28 -5.58
CA GLU A 106 5.16 6.50 -5.26
C GLU A 106 4.29 6.63 -6.53
N ASP A 107 4.75 7.38 -7.53
CA ASP A 107 4.05 7.54 -8.82
C ASP A 107 3.82 6.20 -9.53
N PHE A 108 4.79 5.27 -9.45
CA PHE A 108 4.63 3.91 -9.97
C PHE A 108 3.49 3.17 -9.26
N PHE A 109 3.49 3.16 -7.92
CA PHE A 109 2.44 2.47 -7.15
C PHE A 109 1.06 3.10 -7.34
N MET A 110 0.96 4.44 -7.43
CA MET A 110 -0.28 5.16 -7.71
C MET A 110 -0.83 4.85 -9.11
N THR A 111 0.03 4.87 -10.13
CA THR A 111 -0.31 4.52 -11.51
C THR A 111 -0.80 3.08 -11.62
N ALA A 112 -0.03 2.12 -11.09
CA ALA A 112 -0.39 0.71 -11.12
C ALA A 112 -1.65 0.36 -10.31
N SER A 113 -1.88 1.04 -9.18
CA SER A 113 -3.12 0.89 -8.38
C SER A 113 -4.37 1.40 -9.13
N THR A 114 -4.20 2.42 -9.97
CA THR A 114 -5.27 2.93 -10.84
C THR A 114 -5.65 1.89 -11.90
N TYR A 115 -4.67 1.27 -12.57
CA TYR A 115 -4.93 0.17 -13.50
C TYR A 115 -5.59 -1.04 -12.83
N LEU A 116 -5.16 -1.41 -11.61
CA LEU A 116 -5.80 -2.48 -10.84
C LEU A 116 -7.28 -2.17 -10.53
N THR A 117 -7.57 -0.93 -10.13
CA THR A 117 -8.94 -0.49 -9.86
C THR A 117 -9.82 -0.52 -11.11
N ILE A 118 -9.28 -0.13 -12.27
CA ILE A 118 -9.98 -0.21 -13.56
C ILE A 118 -10.26 -1.67 -13.92
N ALA A 119 -9.24 -2.55 -13.91
CA ALA A 119 -9.40 -3.96 -14.25
C ALA A 119 -10.44 -4.68 -13.35
N ARG A 120 -10.43 -4.39 -12.04
CA ARG A 120 -11.45 -4.88 -11.10
C ARG A 120 -12.85 -4.36 -11.41
N LYS A 121 -12.99 -3.07 -11.75
CA LYS A 121 -14.27 -2.44 -12.10
C LYS A 121 -14.86 -2.97 -13.42
N GLU A 122 -14.00 -3.35 -14.35
CA GLU A 122 -14.39 -3.97 -15.63
C GLU A 122 -14.69 -5.48 -15.51
N GLY A 123 -14.48 -6.09 -14.33
CA GLY A 123 -14.67 -7.52 -14.11
C GLY A 123 -13.57 -8.39 -14.74
N ASN A 124 -12.44 -7.80 -15.16
CA ASN A 124 -11.33 -8.53 -15.76
C ASN A 124 -10.45 -9.17 -14.67
N VAL A 125 -10.97 -10.28 -14.10
CA VAL A 125 -10.36 -11.00 -12.98
C VAL A 125 -8.94 -11.47 -13.30
N GLU A 126 -8.67 -11.89 -14.54
CA GLU A 126 -7.34 -12.37 -14.93
C GLU A 126 -6.30 -11.23 -14.93
N VAL A 127 -6.62 -10.09 -15.54
CA VAL A 127 -5.72 -8.92 -15.55
C VAL A 127 -5.55 -8.36 -14.14
N ALA A 128 -6.62 -8.30 -13.34
CA ALA A 128 -6.53 -7.92 -11.93
C ALA A 128 -5.58 -8.84 -11.13
N GLY A 129 -5.71 -10.16 -11.28
CA GLY A 129 -4.83 -11.12 -10.62
C GLY A 129 -3.37 -11.10 -11.11
N ARG A 130 -3.12 -10.73 -12.37
CA ARG A 130 -1.75 -10.47 -12.88
C ARG A 130 -1.18 -9.19 -12.25
N LEU A 131 -1.95 -8.10 -12.22
CA LEU A 131 -1.58 -6.82 -11.60
C LEU A 131 -1.30 -6.96 -10.10
N GLU A 132 -2.14 -7.69 -9.37
CA GLU A 132 -1.96 -7.94 -7.93
C GLU A 132 -0.65 -8.69 -7.63
N ARG A 133 -0.31 -9.72 -8.41
CA ARG A 133 0.96 -10.44 -8.25
C ARG A 133 2.17 -9.55 -8.55
N ALA A 134 2.12 -8.78 -9.65
CA ALA A 134 3.18 -7.83 -10.02
C ALA A 134 3.39 -6.75 -8.94
N LEU A 135 2.31 -6.14 -8.45
CA LEU A 135 2.32 -5.15 -7.38
C LEU A 135 2.82 -5.72 -6.04
N SER A 136 2.44 -6.96 -5.70
CA SER A 136 2.89 -7.62 -4.48
C SER A 136 4.41 -7.91 -4.51
N ALA A 137 4.92 -8.38 -5.65
CA ALA A 137 6.37 -8.58 -5.86
C ALA A 137 7.14 -7.25 -5.77
N ALA A 138 6.68 -6.22 -6.49
CA ALA A 138 7.25 -4.88 -6.45
C ALA A 138 7.25 -4.28 -5.03
N TRP A 139 6.13 -4.38 -4.32
CA TRP A 139 6.03 -3.91 -2.94
C TRP A 139 7.00 -4.64 -2.02
N THR A 140 7.11 -5.96 -2.13
CA THR A 140 8.00 -6.78 -1.29
C THR A 140 9.46 -6.34 -1.45
N VAL A 141 9.89 -6.10 -2.68
CA VAL A 141 11.24 -5.58 -2.97
C VAL A 141 11.43 -4.16 -2.40
N LYS A 142 10.45 -3.26 -2.62
CA LYS A 142 10.57 -1.88 -2.11
C LYS A 142 10.61 -1.84 -0.58
N GLN A 143 9.75 -2.61 0.06
CA GLN A 143 9.67 -2.75 1.52
C GLN A 143 11.03 -3.20 2.11
N ALA A 144 11.72 -4.14 1.48
CA ALA A 144 13.03 -4.63 1.95
C ALA A 144 14.14 -3.55 1.92
N THR A 145 13.96 -2.46 1.16
CA THR A 145 14.90 -1.31 1.15
C THR A 145 14.61 -0.25 2.22
N LEU A 146 13.49 -0.35 2.93
CA LEU A 146 13.15 0.60 3.99
C LEU A 146 13.94 0.29 5.26
N ARG A 147 14.07 1.27 6.16
CA ARG A 147 14.62 1.04 7.50
C ARG A 147 13.77 0.03 8.29
N PRO A 148 14.35 -0.81 9.17
CA PRO A 148 13.61 -1.84 9.92
C PRO A 148 12.39 -1.31 10.69
N GLU A 149 12.47 -0.11 11.26
CA GLU A 149 11.36 0.48 12.02
C GLU A 149 10.18 0.87 11.11
N LEU A 150 10.48 1.36 9.90
CA LEU A 150 9.49 1.58 8.83
C LEU A 150 8.93 0.26 8.30
N GLN A 151 9.77 -0.78 8.18
CA GLN A 151 9.30 -2.10 7.75
C GLN A 151 8.28 -2.67 8.72
N LEU A 152 8.60 -2.64 10.02
CA LEU A 152 7.74 -3.06 11.12
C LEU A 152 6.42 -2.26 11.14
N LEU A 153 6.50 -0.93 11.09
CA LEU A 153 5.34 -0.04 11.10
C LEU A 153 4.38 -0.33 9.94
N ASN A 154 4.91 -0.44 8.71
CA ASN A 154 4.13 -0.77 7.52
C ASN A 154 3.42 -2.13 7.65
N GLY A 155 4.10 -3.13 8.21
CA GLY A 155 3.50 -4.46 8.44
C GLY A 155 2.37 -4.41 9.49
N LEU A 156 2.59 -3.75 10.62
CA LEU A 156 1.61 -3.64 11.70
C LEU A 156 0.36 -2.84 11.29
N VAL A 157 0.51 -1.77 10.50
CA VAL A 157 -0.61 -0.98 9.98
C VAL A 157 -1.42 -1.77 8.94
N ARG A 158 -0.76 -2.61 8.13
CA ARG A 158 -1.42 -3.43 7.09
C ARG A 158 -2.04 -4.72 7.62
N ALA A 159 -1.63 -5.21 8.77
CA ALA A 159 -2.22 -6.40 9.40
C ALA A 159 -3.73 -6.24 9.59
N GLU A 160 -4.51 -7.14 8.97
CA GLU A 160 -5.97 -7.05 8.93
C GLU A 160 -6.61 -7.24 10.31
N SER A 161 -6.00 -8.10 11.14
CA SER A 161 -6.50 -8.49 12.46
C SER A 161 -5.47 -8.29 13.58
N ASP A 162 -5.98 -8.20 14.81
CA ASP A 162 -5.16 -8.13 16.02
C ASP A 162 -4.33 -9.41 16.24
N ALA A 163 -4.85 -10.57 15.82
CA ALA A 163 -4.12 -11.83 15.88
C ALA A 163 -2.89 -11.81 14.95
N ALA A 164 -3.03 -11.26 13.73
CA ALA A 164 -1.92 -11.12 12.81
C ALA A 164 -0.83 -10.17 13.36
N ARG A 165 -1.20 -9.03 13.96
CA ARG A 165 -0.23 -8.15 14.64
C ARG A 165 0.49 -8.86 15.79
N ARG A 166 -0.26 -9.59 16.64
CA ARG A 166 0.35 -10.36 17.74
C ARG A 166 1.34 -11.41 17.24
N GLN A 167 1.03 -12.07 16.13
CA GLN A 167 1.96 -13.02 15.52
C GLN A 167 3.24 -12.33 15.03
N MET A 168 3.17 -11.09 14.53
CA MET A 168 4.38 -10.32 14.19
C MET A 168 5.26 -10.05 15.41
N TYR A 169 4.68 -9.65 16.55
CA TYR A 169 5.43 -9.45 17.79
C TYR A 169 6.09 -10.75 18.28
N VAL A 170 5.36 -11.87 18.25
CA VAL A 170 5.87 -13.19 18.65
C VAL A 170 6.99 -13.67 17.72
N ASN A 171 6.84 -13.51 16.41
CA ASN A 171 7.84 -13.90 15.41
C ASN A 171 9.10 -13.02 15.46
N GLY A 172 8.97 -11.76 15.88
CA GLY A 172 10.07 -10.79 15.91
C GLY A 172 10.97 -10.88 17.14
N GLY A 173 10.52 -11.52 18.22
CA GLY A 173 11.37 -11.83 19.38
C GLY A 173 12.09 -10.62 19.99
N SER A 174 13.39 -10.80 20.29
CA SER A 174 14.32 -9.75 20.76
C SER A 174 14.51 -8.64 19.72
N ASP A 175 14.73 -9.02 18.48
CA ASP A 175 15.13 -8.12 17.39
C ASP A 175 14.04 -7.06 17.13
N LEU A 176 12.78 -7.40 17.40
CA LEU A 176 11.66 -6.48 17.35
C LEU A 176 11.66 -5.48 18.51
N VAL A 177 12.04 -5.88 19.72
CA VAL A 177 12.22 -4.95 20.84
C VAL A 177 13.35 -3.98 20.54
N ASP A 178 14.48 -4.47 20.04
CA ASP A 178 15.60 -3.62 19.61
C ASP A 178 15.14 -2.62 18.53
N THR A 179 14.39 -3.11 17.52
CA THR A 179 13.79 -2.26 16.47
C THR A 179 12.83 -1.20 17.02
N LEU A 180 12.08 -1.48 18.09
CA LEU A 180 11.20 -0.49 18.75
C LEU A 180 12.00 0.59 19.50
N CYS A 181 13.16 0.22 20.07
CA CYS A 181 14.02 1.11 20.84
C CYS A 181 15.02 1.90 19.99
N MET A 182 15.26 1.48 18.74
CA MET A 182 16.18 2.13 17.79
C MET A 182 15.89 3.63 17.58
N ASN A 183 16.97 4.39 17.37
CA ASN A 183 16.95 5.79 16.92
C ASN A 183 16.03 6.68 17.76
N ASP A 184 16.32 6.83 19.06
CA ASP A 184 15.61 7.72 19.99
C ASP A 184 14.08 7.50 20.04
N ARG A 185 13.65 6.23 19.98
CA ARG A 185 12.23 5.82 19.95
C ARG A 185 11.47 6.38 18.73
N TRP A 186 12.17 6.57 17.59
CA TRP A 186 11.63 7.09 16.32
C TRP A 186 10.29 6.46 15.93
N PHE A 187 10.12 5.15 16.14
CA PHE A 187 8.90 4.40 15.87
C PHE A 187 7.68 4.99 16.58
N PHE A 188 7.82 5.32 17.87
CA PHE A 188 6.75 5.89 18.68
C PHE A 188 6.41 7.33 18.27
N SER A 189 7.43 8.15 17.99
CA SER A 189 7.24 9.52 17.49
C SER A 189 6.52 9.54 16.13
N MET A 190 6.85 8.59 15.25
CA MET A 190 6.19 8.45 13.95
C MET A 190 4.72 8.00 14.09
N LEU A 191 4.43 7.00 14.95
CA LEU A 191 3.07 6.58 15.26
C LEU A 191 2.21 7.70 15.85
N GLU A 192 2.79 8.50 16.75
CA GLU A 192 2.10 9.64 17.36
C GLU A 192 1.79 10.73 16.32
N ARG A 193 2.76 11.08 15.46
CA ARG A 193 2.54 11.99 14.33
C ARG A 193 1.43 11.48 13.42
N MET A 194 1.49 10.22 12.98
CA MET A 194 0.45 9.62 12.13
C MET A 194 -0.94 9.64 12.80
N THR A 195 -1.01 9.39 14.10
CA THR A 195 -2.27 9.46 14.87
C THR A 195 -2.82 10.89 14.86
N ASN A 196 -1.99 11.89 15.18
CA ASN A 196 -2.35 13.30 15.19
C ASN A 196 -2.78 13.81 13.79
N ASP A 197 -2.08 13.38 12.74
CA ASP A 197 -2.39 13.75 11.36
C ASP A 197 -3.75 13.16 10.92
N VAL A 198 -4.04 11.90 11.26
CA VAL A 198 -5.35 11.27 11.00
C VAL A 198 -6.47 11.90 11.86
N GLU A 199 -6.20 12.29 13.10
CA GLU A 199 -7.16 12.99 13.97
C GLU A 199 -7.60 14.34 13.39
N ARG A 200 -6.70 15.05 12.70
CA ARG A 200 -6.97 16.34 12.05
C ARG A 200 -7.73 16.24 10.72
N GLN A 201 -7.76 15.07 10.08
CA GLN A 201 -8.49 14.88 8.82
C GLN A 201 -10.01 15.07 8.99
N PRO A 202 -10.74 15.53 7.95
CA PRO A 202 -12.20 15.57 7.97
C PRO A 202 -12.79 14.16 8.16
N PRO A 203 -14.04 14.03 8.68
CA PRO A 203 -14.70 12.75 8.87
C PRO A 203 -14.76 11.94 7.57
N ASN A 204 -14.26 10.71 7.60
CA ASN A 204 -14.30 9.76 6.50
C ASN A 204 -14.54 8.34 7.06
N PRO A 205 -15.11 7.40 6.29
CA PRO A 205 -15.55 6.10 6.81
C PRO A 205 -14.42 5.22 7.36
N GLY A 206 -13.16 5.42 6.93
CA GLY A 206 -12.00 4.67 7.44
C GLY A 206 -11.35 5.25 8.70
N LYS A 207 -11.58 6.55 9.00
CA LYS A 207 -10.86 7.29 10.05
C LYS A 207 -10.91 6.61 11.43
N ALA A 208 -12.11 6.22 11.87
CA ALA A 208 -12.29 5.64 13.20
C ALA A 208 -11.59 4.27 13.35
N GLN A 209 -11.62 3.45 12.30
CA GLN A 209 -10.93 2.16 12.27
C GLN A 209 -9.41 2.35 12.28
N LEU A 210 -8.89 3.29 11.48
CA LEU A 210 -7.46 3.59 11.42
C LEU A 210 -6.93 4.13 12.75
N LEU A 211 -7.63 5.09 13.39
CA LEU A 211 -7.25 5.62 14.70
C LEU A 211 -7.26 4.54 15.78
N THR A 212 -8.27 3.66 15.76
CA THR A 212 -8.32 2.50 16.67
C THR A 212 -7.11 1.60 16.47
N ARG A 213 -6.75 1.28 15.22
CA ARG A 213 -5.57 0.46 14.90
C ARG A 213 -4.27 1.11 15.35
N LEU A 214 -4.03 2.39 15.03
CA LEU A 214 -2.80 3.11 15.43
C LEU A 214 -2.64 3.18 16.95
N ARG A 215 -3.72 3.46 17.69
CA ARG A 215 -3.71 3.49 19.16
C ARG A 215 -3.48 2.10 19.77
N SER A 216 -4.06 1.04 19.18
CA SER A 216 -3.77 -0.34 19.60
C SER A 216 -2.31 -0.71 19.35
N ILE A 217 -1.73 -0.37 18.20
CA ILE A 217 -0.30 -0.60 17.90
C ILE A 217 0.58 0.12 18.92
N LYS A 218 0.33 1.41 19.20
CA LYS A 218 1.10 2.17 20.21
C LYS A 218 1.05 1.49 21.58
N LYS A 219 -0.15 1.09 22.04
CA LYS A 219 -0.35 0.39 23.32
C LYS A 219 0.31 -0.98 23.37
N GLU A 220 0.28 -1.75 22.28
CA GLU A 220 0.93 -3.05 22.16
C GLU A 220 2.46 -2.92 22.22
N ALA A 221 3.04 -1.97 21.48
CA ALA A 221 4.47 -1.68 21.49
C ALA A 221 4.97 -1.15 22.85
N ASP A 222 4.27 -0.19 23.47
CA ASP A 222 4.56 0.32 24.82
C ASP A 222 4.56 -0.81 25.88
N ALA A 223 3.74 -1.85 25.68
CA ALA A 223 3.68 -2.99 26.60
C ALA A 223 4.86 -3.94 26.43
N LEU A 224 5.34 -4.15 25.19
CA LEU A 224 6.51 -4.99 24.89
C LEU A 224 7.81 -4.36 25.41
N GLU A 225 8.02 -3.07 25.16
CA GLU A 225 9.17 -2.31 25.68
C GLU A 225 9.26 -2.40 27.22
N LYS A 226 8.11 -2.21 27.91
CA LYS A 226 8.03 -2.35 29.38
C LYS A 226 8.21 -3.79 29.88
N GLN A 227 7.88 -4.80 29.07
CA GLN A 227 8.15 -6.21 29.41
C GLN A 227 9.64 -6.53 29.28
N ALA A 228 10.29 -6.05 28.22
CA ALA A 228 11.72 -6.24 28.00
C ALA A 228 12.59 -5.56 29.07
N ALA A 229 12.31 -4.30 29.42
CA ALA A 229 13.02 -3.60 30.49
C ALA A 229 12.98 -4.39 31.82
N ARG A 230 11.79 -4.89 32.20
CA ARG A 230 11.61 -5.73 33.40
C ARG A 230 12.31 -7.10 33.33
N GLN A 231 12.66 -7.59 32.15
CA GLN A 231 13.44 -8.82 31.98
C GLN A 231 14.94 -8.51 32.14
N GLN A 232 15.41 -7.37 31.61
CA GLN A 232 16.78 -6.90 31.78
C GLN A 232 17.11 -6.63 33.26
N ASP A 233 16.24 -5.90 33.98
CA ASP A 233 16.38 -5.61 35.42
C ASP A 233 16.55 -6.91 36.25
N LYS A 234 15.79 -7.96 35.90
CA LYS A 234 15.83 -9.26 36.58
C LYS A 234 17.08 -10.07 36.26
N GLY A 235 17.62 -9.95 35.06
CA GLY A 235 18.88 -10.61 34.68
C GLY A 235 20.04 -10.10 35.54
N GLN A 236 20.16 -8.78 35.67
CA GLN A 236 21.25 -8.14 36.43
C GLN A 236 21.23 -8.49 37.93
N MET A 237 20.04 -8.68 38.53
CA MET A 237 19.94 -9.12 39.93
C MET A 237 20.36 -10.58 40.15
N GLY A 238 20.40 -11.42 39.10
CA GLY A 238 20.76 -12.83 39.18
C GLY A 238 22.26 -13.12 39.14
N GLU A 239 23.08 -12.24 38.55
CA GLU A 239 24.54 -12.40 38.46
C GLU A 239 25.30 -11.86 39.69
N ALA A 240 24.61 -11.20 40.62
CA ALA A 240 25.20 -10.56 41.80
C ALA A 240 25.16 -11.44 43.08
N GLN A 241 24.93 -12.75 42.95
CA GLN A 241 24.82 -13.74 44.03
C GLN A 241 25.77 -14.92 43.82
#